data_AF-A0AA87LRF2-F1
#
_entry.id   AF-A0AA87LRF2-F1
#
_cell.length_a   1.000
_cell.length_b   1.000
_cell.length_c   1.000
_cell.angle_alpha   90.00
_cell.angle_beta   90.00
_cell.angle_gamma   90.00
#
_symmetry.space_group_name_H-M   'P 1'
#
loop_
_entity.id
_entity.type
_entity.pdbx_description
1 polymer ?
#
loop_
_entity_poly.entity_id
_entity_poly.type
_entity_poly.pdbx_seq_one_letter_code
_entity_poly.pdbx_strand_id
1 'polypeptide(L)'
;MSTLTSAGFIILILGGYTGYMSHIGANEVTVSVLAKPIAHIKSPYILVPITFLLGNLLSLVIPSASNLAIILMATLYPVLRQAGMSLLSAAAVIATTATIMPTPLGSDNVAIAAELAKTDMFSGLTASDYVFRYHVLVSIPTLLVMALAHYFWQKFMDKRAGSDLTDGDVDLAEVKAVEGSALYRTVYAILPLLPIIMLLIVFAITSTTGAKIDLSVELASILSFVIAIICELIRTRKGKETLAGTESFFKGMGGAMPIVALLVAASVFVVGLKSIGLITELQNA
;
A
#
# COMPACT_ATOMS: atom_id res chain seq x y z
N MET A 1 15.56 -17.06 -3.61
CA MET A 1 15.34 -17.27 -2.16
C MET A 1 15.26 -15.95 -1.40
N SER A 2 16.04 -14.92 -1.75
CA SER A 2 16.02 -13.60 -1.08
C SER A 2 14.67 -12.87 -1.12
N THR A 3 13.97 -12.87 -2.27
CA THR A 3 12.66 -12.20 -2.41
C THR A 3 11.54 -12.84 -1.58
N LEU A 4 11.61 -14.15 -1.34
CA LEU A 4 10.66 -14.92 -0.55
C LEU A 4 10.68 -14.47 0.92
N THR A 5 11.89 -14.37 1.47
CA THR A 5 12.12 -13.97 2.85
C THR A 5 11.73 -12.50 3.06
N SER A 6 12.00 -11.63 2.08
CA SER A 6 11.67 -10.20 2.17
C SER A 6 10.15 -9.93 2.13
N ALA A 7 9.42 -10.50 1.17
CA ALA A 7 7.97 -10.26 1.06
C ALA A 7 7.19 -10.88 2.23
N GLY A 8 7.52 -12.13 2.60
CA GLY A 8 6.91 -12.79 3.76
C GLY A 8 7.12 -12.01 5.05
N PHE A 9 8.33 -11.51 5.30
CA PHE A 9 8.64 -10.70 6.47
C PHE A 9 7.86 -9.38 6.49
N ILE A 10 7.76 -8.68 5.36
CA ILE A 10 6.97 -7.44 5.24
C ILE A 10 5.49 -7.69 5.58
N ILE A 11 4.90 -8.78 5.06
CA ILE A 11 3.52 -9.17 5.37
C ILE A 11 3.32 -9.36 6.88
N LEU A 12 4.25 -10.05 7.55
CA LEU A 12 4.17 -10.26 9.00
C LEU A 12 4.24 -8.94 9.76
N ILE A 13 5.24 -8.11 9.47
CA ILE A 13 5.41 -6.81 10.14
C ILE A 13 4.18 -5.92 9.95
N LEU A 14 3.63 -5.85 8.74
CA LEU A 14 2.43 -5.07 8.45
C LEU A 14 1.17 -5.65 9.10
N GLY A 15 1.04 -6.98 9.15
CA GLY A 15 -0.02 -7.65 9.91
C GLY A 15 0.05 -7.33 11.40
N GLY A 16 1.26 -7.34 11.97
CA GLY A 16 1.48 -6.93 13.35
C GLY A 16 1.16 -5.47 13.59
N TYR A 17 1.62 -4.60 12.70
CA TYR A 17 1.36 -3.17 12.78
C TYR A 17 -0.14 -2.86 12.76
N THR A 18 -0.86 -3.47 11.81
CA THR A 18 -2.32 -3.36 11.69
C THR A 18 -3.04 -3.86 12.95
N GLY A 19 -2.60 -5.00 13.49
CA GLY A 19 -3.14 -5.55 14.74
C GLY A 19 -2.95 -4.61 15.93
N TYR A 20 -1.79 -3.96 16.05
CA TYR A 20 -1.55 -2.98 17.10
C TYR A 20 -2.36 -1.69 16.91
N MET A 21 -2.49 -1.17 15.68
CA MET A 21 -3.29 0.03 15.39
C MET A 21 -4.77 -0.18 15.73
N SER A 22 -5.31 -1.37 15.44
CA SER A 22 -6.66 -1.73 15.87
C SER A 22 -6.78 -1.84 17.39
N HIS A 23 -5.79 -2.46 18.06
CA HIS A 23 -5.80 -2.59 19.53
C HIS A 23 -5.87 -1.25 20.26
N ILE A 24 -5.13 -0.23 19.80
CA ILE A 24 -5.13 1.11 20.41
C ILE A 24 -6.27 2.02 19.92
N GLY A 25 -7.16 1.51 19.06
CA GLY A 25 -8.28 2.26 18.49
C GLY A 25 -7.90 3.30 17.42
N ALA A 26 -6.67 3.27 16.90
CA ALA A 26 -6.17 4.26 15.96
C ALA A 26 -6.80 4.15 14.58
N ASN A 27 -7.18 2.94 14.15
CA ASN A 27 -7.89 2.73 12.88
C ASN A 27 -9.24 3.46 12.86
N GLU A 28 -10.00 3.31 13.95
CA GLU A 28 -11.31 3.93 14.15
C GLU A 28 -11.19 5.45 14.25
N VAL A 29 -10.15 5.96 14.93
CA VAL A 29 -9.85 7.40 14.97
C VAL A 29 -9.56 7.94 13.57
N THR A 30 -8.68 7.26 12.83
CA THR A 30 -8.29 7.63 11.46
C THR A 30 -9.51 7.77 10.58
N VAL A 31 -10.40 6.79 10.62
CA VAL A 31 -11.61 6.86 9.81
C VAL A 31 -12.59 7.89 10.33
N SER A 32 -12.79 8.05 11.63
CA SER A 32 -13.67 9.10 12.14
C SER A 32 -13.24 10.52 11.70
N VAL A 33 -11.92 10.74 11.60
CA VAL A 33 -11.34 12.02 11.17
C VAL A 33 -11.44 12.19 9.65
N LEU A 34 -11.16 11.13 8.88
CA LEU A 34 -11.28 11.16 7.41
C LEU A 34 -12.74 11.17 6.94
N ALA A 35 -13.65 10.53 7.67
CA ALA A 35 -15.07 10.46 7.36
C ALA A 35 -15.76 11.82 7.52
N LYS A 36 -15.31 12.72 8.41
CA LYS A 36 -15.91 14.07 8.57
C LYS A 36 -15.87 14.93 7.30
N PRO A 37 -14.71 15.12 6.62
CA PRO A 37 -14.68 15.82 5.34
C PRO A 37 -15.37 15.01 4.23
N ILE A 38 -15.29 13.66 4.26
CA ILE A 38 -15.97 12.80 3.28
C ILE A 38 -17.49 12.85 3.42
N ALA A 39 -18.04 13.04 4.62
CA ALA A 39 -19.49 13.17 4.85
C ALA A 39 -20.09 14.41 4.15
N HIS A 40 -19.27 15.42 3.85
CA HIS A 40 -19.67 16.57 3.03
C HIS A 40 -19.57 16.30 1.52
N ILE A 41 -18.92 15.20 1.13
CA ILE A 41 -18.74 14.77 -0.26
C ILE A 41 -19.81 13.72 -0.58
N LYS A 42 -20.68 14.02 -1.54
CA LYS A 42 -21.85 13.19 -1.90
C LYS A 42 -21.54 11.77 -2.44
N SER A 43 -20.27 11.36 -2.51
CA SER A 43 -19.85 10.14 -3.22
C SER A 43 -18.49 9.62 -2.73
N PRO A 44 -18.41 8.44 -2.08
CA PRO A 44 -17.14 7.84 -1.66
C PRO A 44 -16.19 7.55 -2.83
N TYR A 45 -16.70 7.45 -4.06
CA TYR A 45 -15.90 7.30 -5.27
C TYR A 45 -14.87 8.41 -5.49
N ILE A 46 -15.01 9.61 -4.90
CA ILE A 46 -13.98 10.66 -5.02
C ILE A 46 -12.64 10.23 -4.42
N LEU A 47 -12.65 9.26 -3.50
CA LEU A 47 -11.42 8.67 -2.95
C LEU A 47 -10.67 7.82 -3.99
N VAL A 48 -11.36 7.25 -4.98
CA VAL A 48 -10.78 6.39 -6.02
C VAL A 48 -9.60 7.07 -6.74
N PRO A 49 -9.75 8.24 -7.39
CA PRO A 49 -8.64 8.89 -8.07
C PRO A 49 -7.54 9.34 -7.09
N ILE A 50 -7.89 9.76 -5.88
CA ILE A 50 -6.91 10.21 -4.86
C ILE A 50 -6.03 9.03 -4.45
N THR A 51 -6.64 7.92 -4.06
CA THR A 51 -5.93 6.71 -3.64
C THR A 51 -5.16 6.08 -4.79
N PHE A 52 -5.71 6.07 -6.01
CA PHE A 52 -5.01 5.58 -7.19
C PHE A 52 -3.74 6.39 -7.47
N LEU A 53 -3.83 7.72 -7.48
CA LEU A 53 -2.68 8.59 -7.73
C LEU A 53 -1.66 8.53 -6.59
N LEU A 54 -2.12 8.50 -5.33
CA LEU A 54 -1.25 8.33 -4.16
C LEU A 54 -0.50 6.99 -4.21
N GLY A 55 -1.19 5.89 -4.48
CA GLY A 55 -0.56 4.58 -4.57
C GLY A 55 0.47 4.51 -5.72
N ASN A 56 0.16 5.12 -6.86
CA ASN A 56 1.13 5.28 -7.94
C ASN A 56 2.33 6.14 -7.49
N LEU A 57 2.13 7.27 -6.82
CA LEU A 57 3.24 8.07 -6.30
C LEU A 57 4.13 7.27 -5.33
N LEU A 58 3.51 6.45 -4.47
CA LEU A 58 4.23 5.58 -3.55
C LEU A 58 5.06 4.51 -4.24
N SER A 59 4.70 4.12 -5.46
CA SER A 59 5.50 3.17 -6.25
C SER A 59 6.83 3.74 -6.75
N LEU A 60 7.04 5.06 -6.65
CA LEU A 60 8.36 5.67 -6.85
C LEU A 60 9.32 5.31 -5.72
N VAL A 61 8.79 5.11 -4.51
CA VAL A 61 9.55 4.80 -3.29
C VAL A 61 9.62 3.29 -3.07
N ILE A 62 8.52 2.59 -3.41
CA ILE A 62 8.40 1.15 -3.30
C ILE A 62 8.30 0.56 -4.72
N PRO A 63 9.43 0.25 -5.37
CA PRO A 63 9.44 -0.29 -6.74
C PRO A 63 8.86 -1.71 -6.83
N SER A 64 8.58 -2.36 -5.70
CA SER A 64 7.93 -3.67 -5.64
C SER A 64 6.41 -3.51 -5.56
N ALA A 65 5.71 -3.88 -6.64
CA ALA A 65 4.24 -3.89 -6.70
C ALA A 65 3.60 -4.73 -5.58
N SER A 66 4.20 -5.88 -5.26
CA SER A 66 3.71 -6.73 -4.16
C SER A 66 3.83 -6.02 -2.81
N ASN A 67 5.00 -5.41 -2.52
CA ASN A 67 5.21 -4.72 -1.24
C ASN A 67 4.28 -3.50 -1.12
N LEU A 68 4.07 -2.80 -2.23
CA LEU A 68 3.14 -1.68 -2.30
C LEU A 68 1.70 -2.14 -2.04
N ALA A 69 1.23 -3.19 -2.70
CA ALA A 69 -0.12 -3.71 -2.48
C ALA A 69 -0.34 -4.12 -1.02
N ILE A 70 0.64 -4.77 -0.38
CA ILE A 70 0.55 -5.19 1.02
C ILE A 70 0.46 -3.99 1.95
N ILE A 71 1.29 -2.94 1.78
CA ILE A 71 1.21 -1.75 2.65
C ILE A 71 -0.11 -1.00 2.43
N LEU A 72 -0.61 -0.89 1.21
CA LEU A 72 -1.90 -0.23 0.93
C LEU A 72 -3.07 -1.05 1.51
N MET A 73 -3.02 -2.38 1.45
CA MET A 73 -4.00 -3.26 2.11
C MET A 73 -3.96 -3.16 3.63
N ALA A 74 -2.79 -2.95 4.23
CA ALA A 74 -2.67 -2.79 5.68
C ALA A 74 -3.17 -1.42 6.16
N THR A 75 -2.97 -0.37 5.37
CA THR A 75 -3.14 1.01 5.83
C THR A 75 -4.34 1.73 5.22
N LEU A 76 -4.55 1.63 3.91
CA LEU A 76 -5.62 2.34 3.21
C LEU A 76 -6.89 1.50 3.05
N TYR A 77 -6.78 0.19 2.85
CA TYR A 77 -7.96 -0.66 2.66
C TYR A 77 -9.00 -0.54 3.80
N PRO A 78 -8.62 -0.60 5.10
CA PRO A 78 -9.58 -0.42 6.19
C PRO A 78 -10.26 0.94 6.13
N VAL A 79 -9.50 1.97 5.79
CA VAL A 79 -9.98 3.36 5.65
C VAL A 79 -10.98 3.49 4.50
N LEU A 80 -10.69 2.91 3.34
CA LEU A 80 -11.57 2.96 2.17
C LEU A 80 -12.90 2.23 2.41
N ARG A 81 -12.83 1.05 3.05
CA ARG A 81 -14.03 0.26 3.39
C ARG A 81 -14.92 0.99 4.38
N GLN A 82 -14.35 1.55 5.43
CA GLN A 82 -15.10 2.27 6.44
C GLN A 82 -15.59 3.66 5.96
N ALA A 83 -14.96 4.23 4.92
CA ALA A 83 -15.49 5.39 4.19
C ALA A 83 -16.68 5.06 3.27
N GLY A 84 -17.09 3.78 3.17
CA GLY A 84 -18.27 3.35 2.42
C GLY A 84 -17.99 2.88 0.98
N MET A 85 -16.73 2.63 0.60
CA MET A 85 -16.42 1.97 -0.67
C MET A 85 -16.72 0.46 -0.61
N SER A 86 -17.20 -0.11 -1.72
CA SER A 86 -17.39 -1.56 -1.85
C SER A 86 -16.09 -2.34 -1.72
N LEU A 87 -16.17 -3.63 -1.39
CA LEU A 87 -15.03 -4.54 -1.26
C LEU A 87 -14.22 -4.54 -2.56
N LEU A 88 -14.94 -4.73 -3.67
CA LEU A 88 -14.37 -4.79 -5.01
C LEU A 88 -13.78 -3.45 -5.44
N SER A 89 -14.44 -2.32 -5.14
CA SER A 89 -13.89 -1.00 -5.45
C SER A 89 -12.60 -0.72 -4.69
N ALA A 90 -12.56 -1.01 -3.38
CA ALA A 90 -11.36 -0.81 -2.56
C ALA A 90 -10.20 -1.70 -3.03
N ALA A 91 -10.48 -2.98 -3.27
CA ALA A 91 -9.50 -3.92 -3.80
C ALA A 91 -9.00 -3.52 -5.20
N ALA A 92 -9.90 -3.09 -6.09
CA ALA A 92 -9.54 -2.67 -7.45
C ALA A 92 -8.66 -1.43 -7.47
N VAL A 93 -8.93 -0.42 -6.63
CA VAL A 93 -8.07 0.75 -6.53
C VAL A 93 -6.68 0.35 -6.07
N ILE A 94 -6.56 -0.50 -5.04
CA ILE A 94 -5.26 -0.95 -4.55
C ILE A 94 -4.52 -1.79 -5.59
N ALA A 95 -5.22 -2.73 -6.24
CA ALA A 95 -4.65 -3.62 -7.25
C ALA A 95 -4.16 -2.88 -8.51
N THR A 96 -4.74 -1.73 -8.84
CA THR A 96 -4.37 -0.93 -10.02
C THR A 96 -3.26 0.09 -9.75
N THR A 97 -2.74 0.15 -8.52
CA THR A 97 -1.56 0.96 -8.19
C THR A 97 -0.27 0.33 -8.75
N ALA A 98 0.77 1.16 -8.96
CA ALA A 98 2.07 0.76 -9.53
C ALA A 98 2.04 0.14 -10.93
N THR A 99 1.11 0.56 -11.78
CA THR A 99 0.96 -0.01 -13.14
C THR A 99 1.82 0.68 -14.19
N ILE A 100 1.76 2.01 -14.26
CA ILE A 100 2.39 2.82 -15.33
C ILE A 100 3.26 3.94 -14.76
N MET A 101 3.95 3.69 -13.64
CA MET A 101 4.78 4.69 -12.99
C MET A 101 6.09 4.91 -13.75
N PRO A 102 6.42 6.14 -14.18
CA PRO A 102 7.68 6.43 -14.84
C PRO A 102 8.82 6.51 -13.82
N THR A 103 9.35 5.35 -13.42
CA THR A 103 10.46 5.25 -12.47
C THR A 103 11.67 4.54 -13.07
N PRO A 104 12.88 5.13 -13.00
CA PRO A 104 14.10 4.47 -13.48
C PRO A 104 14.52 3.29 -12.58
N LEU A 105 13.88 3.14 -11.42
CA LEU A 105 14.07 2.01 -10.50
C LEU A 105 13.15 0.82 -10.83
N GLY A 106 12.16 1.02 -11.69
CA GLY A 106 11.22 -0.02 -12.10
C GLY A 106 11.90 -1.05 -12.99
N SER A 107 11.77 -2.33 -12.65
CA SER A 107 12.40 -3.42 -13.39
C SER A 107 11.89 -3.53 -14.84
N ASP A 108 10.64 -3.17 -15.07
CA ASP A 108 9.99 -3.04 -16.37
C ASP A 108 10.67 -1.95 -17.23
N ASN A 109 10.91 -0.77 -16.66
CA ASN A 109 11.56 0.35 -17.33
C ASN A 109 13.03 0.05 -17.64
N VAL A 110 13.72 -0.61 -16.72
CA VAL A 110 15.11 -1.08 -16.93
C VAL A 110 15.16 -2.11 -18.05
N ALA A 111 14.24 -3.08 -18.06
CA ALA A 111 14.22 -4.13 -19.08
C ALA A 111 13.95 -3.57 -20.48
N ILE A 112 12.94 -2.70 -20.63
CA ILE A 112 12.62 -2.08 -21.93
C ILE A 112 13.74 -1.16 -22.41
N ALA A 113 14.34 -0.36 -21.51
CA ALA A 113 15.47 0.48 -21.89
C ALA A 113 16.66 -0.35 -22.39
N ALA A 114 16.97 -1.46 -21.71
CA ALA A 114 18.03 -2.37 -22.13
C ALA A 114 17.75 -3.05 -23.48
N GLU A 115 16.48 -3.36 -23.77
CA GLU A 115 16.09 -3.95 -25.06
C GLU A 115 16.17 -2.92 -26.19
N LEU A 116 15.64 -1.71 -25.98
CA LEU A 116 15.72 -0.62 -26.95
C LEU A 116 17.16 -0.24 -27.25
N ALA A 117 18.04 -0.25 -26.24
CA ALA A 117 19.46 0.06 -26.40
C ALA A 117 20.21 -0.86 -27.38
N LYS A 118 19.65 -2.02 -27.75
CA LYS A 118 20.19 -2.92 -28.78
C LYS A 118 19.92 -2.45 -30.21
N THR A 119 19.05 -1.47 -30.41
CA THR A 119 18.72 -0.92 -31.73
C THR A 119 19.61 0.28 -32.07
N ASP A 120 19.96 0.45 -33.34
CA ASP A 120 20.82 1.54 -33.81
C ASP A 120 20.28 2.93 -33.45
N MET A 121 18.94 3.08 -33.39
CA MET A 121 18.26 4.33 -33.07
C MET A 121 18.38 4.74 -31.59
N PHE A 122 18.52 3.77 -30.68
CA PHE A 122 18.53 3.99 -29.23
C PHE A 122 19.83 3.49 -28.57
N SER A 123 20.90 3.31 -29.34
CA SER A 123 22.19 2.84 -28.82
C SER A 123 22.65 3.66 -27.60
N GLY A 124 22.91 2.95 -26.50
CA GLY A 124 23.34 3.57 -25.23
C GLY A 124 22.21 4.16 -24.37
N LEU A 125 20.94 3.91 -24.70
CA LEU A 125 19.79 4.36 -23.90
C LEU A 125 19.84 3.77 -22.49
N THR A 126 19.88 4.63 -21.48
CA THR A 126 19.78 4.23 -20.07
C THR A 126 18.32 4.17 -19.61
N ALA A 127 18.04 3.45 -18.52
CA ALA A 127 16.71 3.43 -17.91
C ALA A 127 16.22 4.84 -17.53
N SER A 128 17.13 5.68 -17.04
CA SER A 128 16.84 7.09 -16.73
C SER A 128 16.50 7.90 -17.99
N ASP A 129 17.26 7.74 -19.07
CA ASP A 129 16.97 8.44 -20.33
C ASP A 129 15.64 8.00 -20.92
N TYR A 130 15.35 6.70 -20.92
CA TYR A 130 14.07 6.16 -21.35
C TYR A 130 12.92 6.78 -20.55
N VAL A 131 13.04 6.77 -19.22
CA VAL A 131 11.99 7.25 -18.33
C VAL A 131 11.75 8.74 -18.49
N PHE A 132 12.78 9.57 -18.35
CA PHE A 132 12.60 11.03 -18.33
C PHE A 132 12.32 11.64 -19.70
N ARG A 133 12.79 11.02 -20.79
CA ARG A 133 12.57 11.57 -22.15
C ARG A 133 11.32 11.03 -22.83
N TYR A 134 10.89 9.80 -22.50
CA TYR A 134 9.78 9.15 -23.21
C TYR A 134 8.66 8.73 -22.25
N HIS A 135 8.98 7.94 -21.21
CA HIS A 135 7.95 7.33 -20.39
C HIS A 135 7.14 8.36 -19.57
N VAL A 136 7.79 9.37 -18.97
CA VAL A 136 7.13 10.43 -18.18
C VAL A 136 6.08 11.18 -18.99
N LEU A 137 6.39 11.50 -20.26
CA LEU A 137 5.52 12.29 -21.14
C LEU A 137 4.20 11.58 -21.43
N VAL A 138 4.22 10.24 -21.50
CA VAL A 138 3.03 9.42 -21.78
C VAL A 138 2.31 9.03 -20.50
N SER A 139 3.06 8.64 -19.46
CA SER A 139 2.50 8.11 -18.22
C SER A 139 1.73 9.15 -17.41
N ILE A 140 2.19 10.41 -17.30
CA ILE A 140 1.48 11.42 -16.50
C ILE A 140 0.07 11.69 -17.04
N PRO A 141 -0.13 12.00 -18.34
CA PRO A 141 -1.48 12.14 -18.90
C PRO A 141 -2.30 10.85 -18.74
N THR A 142 -1.68 9.68 -18.95
CA THR A 142 -2.36 8.38 -18.84
C THR A 142 -2.84 8.12 -17.41
N LEU A 143 -2.04 8.43 -16.38
CA LEU A 143 -2.43 8.31 -14.98
C LEU A 143 -3.63 9.19 -14.64
N LEU A 144 -3.69 10.42 -15.16
CA LEU A 144 -4.83 11.32 -14.94
C LEU A 144 -6.11 10.80 -15.62
N VAL A 145 -6.00 10.32 -16.86
CA VAL A 145 -7.12 9.72 -17.59
C VAL A 145 -7.60 8.44 -16.90
N MET A 146 -6.66 7.59 -16.46
CA MET A 146 -6.99 6.37 -15.70
C MET A 146 -7.66 6.71 -14.38
N ALA A 147 -7.19 7.71 -13.64
CA ALA A 147 -7.82 8.12 -12.38
C ALA A 147 -9.28 8.51 -12.57
N LEU A 148 -9.58 9.28 -13.64
CA LEU A 148 -10.94 9.66 -14.01
C LEU A 148 -11.77 8.47 -14.50
N ALA A 149 -11.21 7.64 -15.38
CA ALA A 149 -11.88 6.44 -15.88
C ALA A 149 -12.21 5.48 -14.74
N HIS A 150 -11.29 5.30 -13.79
CA HIS A 150 -11.47 4.46 -12.61
C HIS A 150 -12.59 5.00 -11.72
N TYR A 151 -12.68 6.32 -11.51
CA TYR A 151 -13.81 6.94 -10.81
C TYR A 151 -15.16 6.54 -11.42
N PHE A 152 -15.32 6.72 -12.74
CA PHE A 152 -16.57 6.43 -13.43
C PHE A 152 -16.88 4.93 -13.49
N TRP A 153 -15.85 4.10 -13.71
CA TRP A 153 -15.98 2.66 -13.80
C TRP A 153 -16.42 2.02 -12.48
N GLN A 154 -15.77 2.37 -11.37
CA GLN A 154 -16.13 1.85 -10.05
C GLN A 154 -17.56 2.25 -9.68
N LYS A 155 -17.93 3.51 -9.93
CA LYS A 155 -19.30 4.01 -9.72
C LYS A 155 -20.34 3.27 -10.58
N PHE A 156 -20.00 2.94 -11.82
CA PHE A 156 -20.88 2.20 -12.73
C PHE A 156 -21.03 0.74 -12.31
N MET A 157 -19.94 0.06 -11.95
CA MET A 157 -19.93 -1.33 -11.51
C MET A 157 -20.71 -1.51 -10.21
N ASP A 158 -20.47 -0.66 -9.21
CA ASP A 158 -21.19 -0.73 -7.94
C ASP A 158 -22.70 -0.45 -8.14
N LYS A 159 -23.06 0.50 -9.02
CA LYS A 159 -24.47 0.74 -9.36
C LYS A 159 -25.11 -0.46 -10.07
N ARG A 160 -24.36 -1.13 -10.95
CA ARG A 160 -24.83 -2.30 -11.71
C ARG A 160 -24.97 -3.55 -10.83
N ALA A 161 -24.10 -3.71 -9.84
CA ALA A 161 -24.14 -4.83 -8.89
C ALA A 161 -25.30 -4.75 -7.90
N GLY A 162 -25.90 -3.57 -7.69
CA GLY A 162 -26.96 -3.37 -6.70
C GLY A 162 -26.43 -3.22 -5.27
N SER A 163 -27.33 -3.02 -4.31
CA SER A 163 -27.01 -2.80 -2.89
C SER A 163 -26.36 -3.99 -2.15
N ASP A 164 -26.16 -5.13 -2.83
CA ASP A 164 -25.64 -6.38 -2.25
C ASP A 164 -24.11 -6.40 -2.07
N LEU A 165 -23.41 -5.29 -2.31
CA LEU A 165 -21.95 -5.20 -2.14
C LEU A 165 -21.47 -5.00 -0.69
N THR A 166 -22.38 -5.10 0.28
CA THR A 166 -22.03 -5.26 1.70
C THR A 166 -21.52 -6.65 2.04
N ASP A 167 -21.50 -7.60 1.09
CA ASP A 167 -21.03 -8.95 1.35
C ASP A 167 -19.50 -9.00 1.47
N GLY A 168 -19.05 -9.19 2.70
CA GLY A 168 -17.66 -9.12 3.14
C GLY A 168 -17.57 -8.36 4.45
N ASP A 169 -17.93 -9.06 5.53
CA ASP A 169 -17.80 -8.69 6.95
C ASP A 169 -16.42 -8.06 7.24
N VAL A 170 -16.31 -6.78 6.98
CA VAL A 170 -15.75 -5.90 8.00
C VAL A 170 -16.99 -5.54 8.77
N ASP A 171 -17.11 -6.02 10.01
CA ASP A 171 -18.07 -5.50 10.97
C ASP A 171 -17.86 -3.98 10.94
N LEU A 172 -18.71 -3.29 10.18
CA LEU A 172 -18.68 -1.84 10.02
C LEU A 172 -19.19 -1.36 11.36
N ALA A 173 -18.32 -1.47 12.37
CA ALA A 173 -18.55 -0.93 13.68
C ALA A 173 -19.01 0.49 13.40
N GLU A 174 -20.25 0.79 13.81
CA GLU A 174 -20.79 2.14 13.76
C GLU A 174 -19.64 3.07 14.10
N VAL A 175 -19.39 4.08 13.26
CA VAL A 175 -18.32 5.04 13.50
C VAL A 175 -18.64 5.73 14.82
N LYS A 176 -18.23 5.10 15.93
CA LYS A 176 -18.49 5.58 17.27
C LYS A 176 -17.78 6.90 17.32
N ALA A 177 -18.49 7.93 17.77
CA ALA A 177 -17.90 9.23 17.95
C ALA A 177 -16.67 9.04 18.84
N VAL A 178 -15.47 9.17 18.26
CA VAL A 178 -14.24 8.96 18.99
C VAL A 178 -14.12 10.10 19.99
N GLU A 179 -14.44 9.84 21.25
CA GLU A 179 -14.32 10.81 22.33
C GLU A 179 -12.85 11.08 22.64
N GLY A 180 -12.48 12.34 22.81
CA GLY A 180 -11.10 12.73 23.09
C GLY A 180 -10.77 14.15 22.63
N SER A 181 -9.62 14.64 23.08
CA SER A 181 -9.12 15.97 22.72
C SER A 181 -8.80 16.06 21.23
N ALA A 182 -8.79 17.29 20.68
CA ALA A 182 -8.41 17.52 19.29
C ALA A 182 -7.00 17.01 18.97
N LEU A 183 -6.08 17.13 19.93
CA LEU A 183 -4.72 16.60 19.83
C LEU A 183 -4.71 15.07 19.74
N TYR A 184 -5.47 14.38 20.60
CA TYR A 184 -5.59 12.92 20.55
C TYR A 184 -6.09 12.45 19.19
N ARG A 185 -7.19 13.05 18.70
CA ARG A 185 -7.77 12.71 17.40
C ARG A 185 -6.78 12.91 16.26
N THR A 186 -6.02 14.01 16.28
CA THR A 186 -5.03 14.29 15.24
C THR A 186 -3.88 13.28 15.25
N VAL A 187 -3.31 13.02 16.43
CA VAL A 187 -2.17 12.09 16.56
C VAL A 187 -2.60 10.68 16.15
N TYR A 188 -3.70 10.17 16.71
CA TYR A 188 -4.14 8.78 16.47
C TYR A 188 -4.70 8.57 15.07
N ALA A 189 -5.18 9.63 14.39
CA ALA A 189 -5.58 9.54 12.98
C ALA A 189 -4.39 9.43 12.02
N ILE A 190 -3.22 9.91 12.43
CA ILE A 190 -2.02 9.88 11.59
C ILE A 190 -1.25 8.58 11.79
N LEU A 191 -1.33 7.97 12.99
CA LEU A 191 -0.56 6.79 13.34
C LEU A 191 -0.67 5.69 12.27
N PRO A 192 -1.85 5.18 11.86
CA PRO A 192 -1.93 4.08 10.89
C PRO A 192 -1.35 4.41 9.51
N LEU A 193 -1.28 5.70 9.15
CA LEU A 193 -0.73 6.20 7.89
C LEU A 193 0.76 6.55 7.99
N LEU A 194 1.35 6.49 9.19
CA LEU A 194 2.71 6.93 9.47
C LEU A 194 3.78 6.19 8.66
N PRO A 195 3.69 4.86 8.39
CA PRO A 195 4.63 4.19 7.51
C PRO A 195 4.65 4.82 6.10
N ILE A 196 3.47 5.09 5.55
CA ILE A 196 3.31 5.74 4.24
C ILE A 196 3.88 7.16 4.27
N ILE A 197 3.54 7.95 5.29
CA ILE A 197 4.01 9.33 5.43
C ILE A 197 5.53 9.37 5.53
N MET A 198 6.13 8.47 6.30
CA MET A 198 7.58 8.38 6.45
C MET A 198 8.27 8.09 5.12
N LEU A 199 7.73 7.15 4.33
CA LEU A 199 8.23 6.83 2.99
C LEU A 199 8.10 8.04 2.04
N LEU A 200 7.00 8.78 2.09
CA LEU A 200 6.81 10.00 1.29
C LEU A 200 7.80 11.11 1.68
N ILE A 201 8.09 11.27 2.98
CA ILE A 201 9.07 12.24 3.46
C ILE A 201 10.47 11.88 2.96
N VAL A 202 10.88 10.62 3.09
CA VAL A 202 12.17 10.14 2.57
C VAL A 202 12.27 10.40 1.08
N PHE A 203 11.22 10.09 0.32
CA PHE A 203 11.15 10.38 -1.10
C PHE A 203 11.30 11.87 -1.42
N ALA A 204 10.62 12.75 -0.69
CA ALA A 204 10.73 14.20 -0.88
C ALA A 204 12.15 14.71 -0.58
N ILE A 205 12.79 14.20 0.48
CA ILE A 205 14.17 14.56 0.84
C ILE A 205 15.14 14.07 -0.24
N THR A 206 15.06 12.81 -0.65
CA THR A 206 15.94 12.24 -1.68
C THR A 206 15.77 12.96 -3.02
N SER A 207 14.53 13.33 -3.38
CA SER A 207 14.25 14.07 -4.62
C SER A 207 14.74 15.51 -4.61
N THR A 208 14.74 16.20 -3.47
CA THR A 208 15.13 17.62 -3.36
C THR A 208 16.60 17.84 -3.02
N THR A 209 17.20 16.95 -2.23
CA THR A 209 18.58 17.11 -1.72
C THR A 209 19.59 16.18 -2.39
N GLY A 210 19.13 15.18 -3.16
CA GLY A 210 19.99 14.15 -3.74
C GLY A 210 20.57 13.17 -2.71
N ALA A 211 20.20 13.27 -1.43
CA ALA A 211 20.61 12.34 -0.39
C ALA A 211 20.01 10.95 -0.64
N LYS A 212 20.88 9.94 -0.79
CA LYS A 212 20.46 8.54 -0.97
C LYS A 212 20.11 7.94 0.40
N ILE A 213 18.86 8.13 0.82
CA ILE A 213 18.30 7.51 2.01
C ILE A 213 17.46 6.33 1.52
N ASP A 214 17.88 5.12 1.87
CA ASP A 214 17.11 3.92 1.59
C ASP A 214 16.31 3.54 2.84
N LEU A 215 14.98 3.61 2.73
CA LEU A 215 14.07 3.23 3.80
C LEU A 215 13.14 2.14 3.29
N SER A 216 13.28 0.94 3.84
CA SER A 216 12.42 -0.19 3.48
C SER A 216 11.06 -0.13 4.19
N VAL A 217 10.08 -0.86 3.64
CA VAL A 217 8.69 -0.88 4.11
C VAL A 217 8.60 -1.43 5.53
N GLU A 218 9.33 -2.51 5.82
CA GLU A 218 9.40 -3.14 7.13
C GLU A 218 10.03 -2.22 8.17
N LEU A 219 11.08 -1.48 7.82
CA LEU A 219 11.73 -0.51 8.71
C LEU A 219 10.80 0.67 9.01
N ALA A 220 10.14 1.23 7.98
CA ALA A 220 9.16 2.28 8.15
C ALA A 220 8.02 1.84 9.10
N SER A 221 7.56 0.60 8.97
CA SER A 221 6.50 0.03 9.79
C SER A 221 6.94 -0.19 11.25
N ILE A 222 8.15 -0.71 11.48
CA ILE A 222 8.71 -0.90 12.83
C ILE A 222 8.94 0.45 13.51
N LEU A 223 9.51 1.44 12.80
CA LEU A 223 9.68 2.78 13.36
C LEU A 223 8.33 3.41 13.72
N SER A 224 7.33 3.22 12.87
CA SER A 224 5.97 3.69 13.13
C SER A 224 5.32 3.00 14.33
N PHE A 225 5.60 1.70 14.52
CA PHE A 225 5.18 0.95 15.70
C PHE A 225 5.82 1.50 16.97
N VAL A 226 7.13 1.77 16.97
CA VAL A 226 7.83 2.38 18.11
C VAL A 226 7.26 3.76 18.44
N ILE A 227 7.00 4.60 17.43
CA ILE A 227 6.38 5.91 17.62
C ILE A 227 4.98 5.75 18.23
N ALA A 228 4.18 4.80 17.75
CA ALA A 228 2.87 4.53 18.30
C ALA A 228 2.91 4.08 19.78
N ILE A 229 3.87 3.22 20.15
CA ILE A 229 4.08 2.84 21.56
C ILE A 229 4.42 4.07 22.41
N ILE A 230 5.27 4.96 21.92
CA ILE A 230 5.64 6.20 22.63
C ILE A 230 4.40 7.09 22.82
N CYS A 231 3.60 7.28 21.76
CA CYS A 231 2.34 8.03 21.84
C CYS A 231 1.38 7.42 22.87
N GLU A 232 1.23 6.09 22.84
CA GLU A 232 0.37 5.35 23.76
C GLU A 232 0.88 5.43 25.21
N LEU A 233 2.20 5.36 25.42
CA LEU A 233 2.82 5.50 26.74
C LEU A 233 2.58 6.90 27.33
N ILE A 234 2.72 7.94 26.51
CA ILE A 234 2.44 9.33 26.91
C ILE A 234 0.96 9.51 27.28
N ARG A 235 0.06 8.86 26.53
CA ARG A 235 -1.39 8.93 26.72
C ARG A 235 -1.85 8.22 27.99
N THR A 236 -1.50 6.94 28.14
CA THR A 236 -2.00 6.12 29.26
C THR A 236 -1.24 6.41 30.55
N ARG A 237 0.02 6.86 30.45
CA ARG A 237 0.98 6.99 31.57
C ARG A 237 1.19 5.70 32.36
N LYS A 238 0.80 4.55 31.79
CA LYS A 238 0.85 3.24 32.42
C LYS A 238 1.72 2.30 31.60
N GLY A 239 3.03 2.35 31.84
CA GLY A 239 4.00 1.61 31.04
C GLY A 239 3.76 0.10 30.98
N LYS A 240 3.32 -0.53 32.07
CA LYS A 240 3.02 -1.97 32.08
C LYS A 240 1.86 -2.33 31.15
N GLU A 241 0.77 -1.56 31.18
CA GLU A 241 -0.40 -1.80 30.31
C GLU A 241 -0.05 -1.55 28.84
N THR A 242 0.65 -0.45 28.54
CA THR A 242 1.10 -0.14 27.17
C THR A 242 2.03 -1.21 26.60
N LEU A 243 2.99 -1.69 27.40
CA LEU A 243 3.91 -2.74 26.96
C LEU A 243 3.20 -4.09 26.81
N ALA A 244 2.24 -4.43 27.67
CA ALA A 244 1.41 -5.61 27.50
C ALA A 244 0.60 -5.55 26.18
N GLY A 245 0.08 -4.36 25.83
CA GLY A 245 -0.62 -4.14 24.56
C GLY A 245 0.23 -4.41 23.30
N THR A 246 1.57 -4.44 23.41
CA THR A 246 2.44 -4.82 22.28
C THR A 246 2.27 -6.28 21.88
N GLU A 247 1.70 -7.14 22.74
CA GLU A 247 1.32 -8.51 22.37
C GLU A 247 0.38 -8.54 21.17
N SER A 248 -0.48 -7.51 21.03
CA SER A 248 -1.39 -7.37 19.87
C SER A 248 -0.64 -7.24 18.55
N PHE A 249 0.58 -6.68 18.56
CA PHE A 249 1.46 -6.69 17.39
C PHE A 249 1.84 -8.12 16.99
N PHE A 250 2.33 -8.92 17.94
CA PHE A 250 2.70 -10.31 17.67
C PHE A 250 1.50 -11.18 17.29
N LYS A 251 0.33 -10.96 17.90
CA LYS A 251 -0.92 -11.61 17.49
C LYS A 251 -1.31 -11.24 16.05
N GLY A 252 -1.17 -9.97 15.68
CA GLY A 252 -1.37 -9.51 14.30
C GLY A 252 -0.41 -10.17 13.30
N MET A 253 0.87 -10.32 13.67
CA MET A 253 1.85 -11.08 12.87
C MET A 253 1.40 -12.54 12.70
N GLY A 254 0.96 -13.17 13.79
CA GLY A 254 0.43 -14.53 13.79
C GLY A 254 -0.78 -14.70 12.86
N GLY A 255 -1.69 -13.73 12.85
CA GLY A 255 -2.85 -13.70 11.95
C GLY A 255 -2.49 -13.61 10.47
N ALA A 256 -1.33 -13.04 10.14
CA ALA A 256 -0.83 -12.93 8.76
C ALA A 256 -0.04 -14.16 8.28
N MET A 257 0.30 -15.10 9.17
CA MET A 257 1.06 -16.33 8.84
C MET A 257 0.44 -17.19 7.74
N PRO A 258 -0.89 -17.40 7.66
CA PRO A 258 -1.49 -18.18 6.58
C PRO A 258 -1.19 -17.61 5.19
N ILE A 259 -1.17 -16.28 5.05
CA ILE A 259 -0.85 -15.60 3.78
C ILE A 259 0.60 -15.86 3.41
N VAL A 260 1.51 -15.78 4.38
CA VAL A 260 2.94 -16.08 4.17
C VAL A 260 3.15 -17.54 3.80
N ALA A 261 2.45 -18.47 4.45
CA ALA A 261 2.52 -19.89 4.12
C ALA A 261 2.06 -20.16 2.67
N LEU A 262 0.99 -19.50 2.23
CA LEU A 262 0.52 -19.59 0.84
C LEU A 262 1.54 -19.02 -0.15
N LEU A 263 2.17 -17.88 0.17
CA LEU A 263 3.23 -17.27 -0.64
C LEU A 263 4.46 -18.20 -0.78
N VAL A 264 4.84 -18.87 0.32
CA VAL A 264 5.90 -19.89 0.32
C VAL A 264 5.51 -21.08 -0.53
N ALA A 265 4.29 -21.61 -0.38
CA ALA A 265 3.81 -22.74 -1.17
C ALA A 265 3.80 -22.43 -2.67
N ALA A 266 3.28 -21.26 -3.07
CA ALA A 266 3.27 -20.82 -4.46
C ALA A 266 4.68 -20.68 -5.04
N SER A 267 5.62 -20.15 -4.25
CA SER A 267 7.00 -20.00 -4.68
C SER A 267 7.72 -21.35 -4.84
N VAL A 268 7.52 -22.28 -3.90
CA VAL A 268 8.06 -23.65 -3.99
C VAL A 268 7.49 -24.37 -5.20
N PHE A 269 6.19 -24.20 -5.48
CA PHE A 269 5.55 -24.74 -6.66
C PHE A 269 6.19 -24.21 -7.96
N VAL A 270 6.38 -22.89 -8.08
CA VAL A 270 7.05 -22.28 -9.25
C VAL A 270 8.49 -22.77 -9.41
N VAL A 271 9.23 -22.92 -8.31
CA VAL A 271 10.58 -23.51 -8.34
C VAL A 271 10.51 -24.97 -8.82
N GLY A 272 9.55 -25.75 -8.36
CA GLY A 272 9.30 -27.11 -8.84
C GLY A 272 9.07 -27.16 -10.35
N LEU A 273 8.19 -26.30 -10.88
CA LEU A 273 7.91 -26.19 -12.31
C LEU A 273 9.15 -25.81 -13.14
N LYS A 274 10.01 -24.92 -12.62
CA LYS A 274 11.29 -24.58 -13.26
C LYS A 274 12.25 -25.76 -13.27
N SER A 275 12.37 -26.47 -12.15
CA SER A 275 13.29 -27.61 -12.02
C SER A 275 12.94 -28.77 -12.94
N ILE A 276 11.66 -28.99 -13.24
CA ILE A 276 11.22 -30.04 -14.19
C ILE A 276 11.28 -29.59 -15.66
N GLY A 277 11.75 -28.36 -15.96
CA GLY A 277 11.87 -27.85 -17.32
C GLY A 277 10.56 -27.43 -17.99
N LEU A 278 9.40 -27.58 -17.32
CA LEU A 278 8.08 -27.29 -17.89
C LEU A 278 7.95 -25.84 -18.37
N ILE A 279 8.49 -24.87 -17.60
CA ILE A 279 8.43 -23.45 -18.00
C ILE A 279 9.21 -23.21 -19.29
N THR A 280 10.36 -23.86 -19.46
CA THR A 280 11.20 -23.72 -20.65
C THR A 280 10.52 -24.33 -21.87
N GLU A 281 9.92 -25.51 -21.72
CA GLU A 281 9.16 -26.16 -22.80
C GLU A 281 7.97 -25.29 -23.26
N LEU A 282 7.23 -24.70 -22.31
CA LEU A 282 6.11 -23.80 -22.65
C LEU A 282 6.54 -22.47 -23.28
N GLN A 283 7.75 -21.98 -23.02
CA GLN A 283 8.28 -20.76 -23.63
C GLN A 283 8.79 -20.97 -25.06
N ASN A 284 9.15 -22.21 -25.40
CA ASN A 284 9.69 -22.59 -26.70
C ASN A 284 8.64 -23.22 -27.64
N ALA A 285 7.43 -23.50 -27.14
CA ALA A 285 6.28 -24.01 -27.88
C ALA A 285 5.51 -22.88 -28.57
#